data_AF-A0A1C6IN71-F1
#
_entry.id   AF-A0A1C6IN71-F1
#
_cell.length_a   1.000
_cell.length_b   1.000
_cell.length_c   1.000
_cell.angle_alpha   90.00
_cell.angle_beta   90.00
_cell.angle_gamma   90.00
#
_symmetry.space_group_name_H-M   'P 1'
#
loop_
_entity.id
_entity.type
_entity.pdbx_description
1 polymer ?
#
loop_
_entity_poly.entity_id
_entity_poly.type
_entity_poly.pdbx_seq_one_letter_code
_entity_poly.pdbx_strand_id
1 'polypeptide(L)'
;MRTLADLKREAASGKIRFEMVERYGETGDAIPERCRGIRTVEKVNTVAILLKTADGITSELRFDSAKLVEYDGENLTIFERGERELTEQEQKILADWQKIEDDYYKQNPYGNAYWKKKDYFKHCSCPWLAGYEIVRGKYYNYNGKVLDNQVRGNAILKYHIHH
;
A
#
# COMPACT_ATOMS: atom_id res chain seq x y z
N MET A 1 17.48 -14.21 -1.37
CA MET A 1 16.21 -13.49 -1.58
C MET A 1 16.36 -12.62 -2.82
N ARG A 2 15.46 -12.73 -3.79
CA ARG A 2 15.47 -11.94 -5.02
C ARG A 2 14.75 -10.61 -4.81
N THR A 3 15.02 -9.62 -5.65
CA THR A 3 14.40 -8.30 -5.54
C THR A 3 13.11 -8.20 -6.36
N LEU A 4 12.29 -7.18 -6.08
CA LEU A 4 11.15 -6.82 -6.94
C LEU A 4 11.60 -6.51 -8.38
N ALA A 5 12.82 -6.00 -8.57
CA ALA A 5 13.36 -5.76 -9.90
C ALA A 5 13.65 -7.08 -10.64
N ASP A 6 14.16 -8.09 -9.93
CA ASP A 6 14.38 -9.42 -10.51
C ASP A 6 13.06 -10.08 -10.90
N LEU A 7 12.04 -10.04 -10.02
CA LEU A 7 10.69 -10.50 -10.34
C LEU A 7 10.14 -9.84 -11.62
N LYS A 8 10.26 -8.50 -11.73
CA LYS A 8 9.77 -7.77 -12.90
C LYS A 8 10.55 -8.12 -14.16
N ARG A 9 11.86 -8.35 -14.06
CA ARG A 9 12.70 -8.78 -15.20
C ARG A 9 12.29 -10.17 -15.67
N GLU A 10 12.07 -11.10 -14.75
CA GLU A 10 11.60 -12.46 -15.05
C GLU A 10 10.20 -12.44 -15.66
N ALA A 11 9.26 -11.67 -15.10
CA ALA A 11 7.93 -11.48 -15.65
C ALA A 11 7.97 -10.88 -17.07
N ALA A 12 8.80 -9.87 -17.31
CA ALA A 12 8.94 -9.23 -18.62
C ALA A 12 9.56 -10.16 -19.67
N SER A 13 10.31 -11.19 -19.25
CA SER A 13 10.85 -12.19 -20.17
C SER A 13 9.79 -13.15 -20.73
N GLY A 14 8.58 -13.15 -20.16
CA GLY A 14 7.49 -14.05 -20.55
C GLY A 14 7.68 -15.51 -20.12
N LYS A 15 8.72 -15.80 -19.34
CA LYS A 15 9.04 -17.17 -18.89
C LYS A 15 8.25 -17.61 -17.67
N ILE A 16 7.78 -16.67 -16.86
CA ILE A 16 7.08 -17.00 -15.62
C ILE A 16 5.57 -16.81 -15.71
N ARG A 17 4.84 -17.62 -14.94
CA ARG A 17 3.39 -17.53 -14.74
C ARG A 17 3.07 -17.51 -13.25
N PHE A 18 1.92 -16.93 -12.90
CA PHE A 18 1.54 -16.67 -11.52
C PHE A 18 0.31 -17.48 -11.16
N GLU A 19 0.40 -18.31 -10.14
CA GLU A 19 -0.75 -18.98 -9.54
C GLU A 19 -1.03 -18.38 -8.17
N MET A 20 -2.23 -17.85 -7.97
CA MET A 20 -2.62 -17.30 -6.68
C MET A 20 -2.97 -18.43 -5.71
N VAL A 21 -2.20 -18.55 -4.63
CA VAL A 21 -2.40 -19.58 -3.61
C VAL A 21 -3.06 -19.04 -2.35
N GLU A 22 -2.96 -17.73 -2.10
CA GLU A 22 -3.63 -17.06 -0.97
C GLU A 22 -4.07 -15.64 -1.36
N ARG A 23 -5.26 -15.24 -0.89
CA ARG A 23 -5.80 -13.88 -1.06
C ARG A 23 -6.51 -13.42 0.22
N TYR A 24 -5.95 -12.43 0.91
CA TYR A 24 -6.44 -11.89 2.18
C TYR A 24 -6.75 -12.98 3.22
N GLY A 25 -5.88 -13.99 3.31
CA GLY A 25 -6.06 -15.16 4.18
C GLY A 25 -6.95 -16.27 3.62
N GLU A 26 -7.63 -16.06 2.48
CA GLU A 26 -8.41 -17.09 1.80
C GLU A 26 -7.51 -17.98 0.94
N THR A 27 -7.75 -19.29 0.95
CA THR A 27 -7.00 -20.30 0.19
C THR A 27 -7.94 -21.25 -0.54
N GLY A 28 -7.46 -21.90 -1.62
CA GLY A 28 -8.24 -22.92 -2.34
C GLY A 28 -9.55 -22.36 -2.88
N ASP A 29 -10.66 -23.06 -2.63
CA ASP A 29 -11.99 -22.70 -3.15
C ASP A 29 -12.58 -21.43 -2.53
N ALA A 30 -12.03 -20.95 -1.41
CA ALA A 30 -12.41 -19.65 -0.85
C ALA A 30 -11.91 -18.48 -1.72
N ILE A 31 -10.86 -18.69 -2.53
CA ILE A 31 -10.39 -17.68 -3.47
C ILE A 31 -11.44 -17.55 -4.59
N PRO A 32 -11.89 -16.32 -4.93
CA PRO A 32 -12.85 -16.11 -6.02
C PRO A 32 -12.41 -16.81 -7.30
N GLU A 33 -13.32 -17.51 -7.97
CA GLU A 33 -13.02 -18.32 -9.16
C GLU A 33 -12.27 -17.57 -10.25
N ARG A 34 -12.68 -16.33 -10.55
CA ARG A 34 -11.98 -15.42 -11.47
C ARG A 34 -10.51 -15.15 -11.12
N CYS A 35 -10.11 -15.46 -9.89
CA CYS A 35 -8.76 -15.28 -9.38
C CYS A 35 -7.97 -16.60 -9.26
N ARG A 36 -8.61 -17.76 -9.41
CA ARG A 36 -7.93 -19.05 -9.27
C ARG A 36 -7.15 -19.42 -10.54
N GLY A 37 -6.27 -20.40 -10.41
CA GLY A 37 -5.49 -20.96 -11.51
C GLY A 37 -4.26 -20.14 -11.92
N ILE A 38 -3.57 -20.66 -12.93
CA ILE A 38 -2.32 -20.11 -13.46
C ILE A 38 -2.64 -18.97 -14.43
N ARG A 39 -2.04 -17.81 -14.21
CA ARG A 39 -2.19 -16.60 -15.01
C ARG A 39 -0.89 -16.24 -15.72
N THR A 40 -1.01 -15.79 -16.96
CA THR A 40 0.14 -15.36 -17.76
C THR A 40 0.43 -13.88 -17.56
N VAL A 41 1.67 -13.48 -17.78
CA VAL A 41 2.05 -12.06 -17.78
C VAL A 41 1.65 -11.45 -19.11
N GLU A 42 0.76 -10.46 -19.08
CA GLU A 42 0.37 -9.69 -20.27
C GLU A 42 1.30 -8.49 -20.47
N LYS A 43 1.64 -7.79 -19.39
CA LYS A 43 2.51 -6.60 -19.43
C LYS A 43 3.19 -6.37 -18.09
N VAL A 44 4.40 -5.82 -18.12
CA VAL A 44 5.09 -5.31 -16.93
C VAL A 44 5.26 -3.80 -17.06
N ASN A 45 4.86 -3.07 -16.02
CA ASN A 45 5.01 -1.62 -15.92
C ASN A 45 5.86 -1.27 -14.68
N THR A 46 6.20 0.02 -14.55
CA THR A 46 7.01 0.52 -13.43
C THR A 46 6.41 0.20 -12.06
N VAL A 47 5.08 0.20 -11.93
CA VAL A 47 4.38 0.02 -10.65
C VAL A 47 3.64 -1.31 -10.51
N ALA A 48 3.54 -2.11 -11.58
CA ALA A 48 2.67 -3.29 -11.58
C ALA A 48 3.07 -4.35 -12.61
N ILE A 49 2.57 -5.57 -12.41
CA ILE A 49 2.52 -6.64 -13.42
C ILE A 49 1.04 -6.88 -13.75
N LEU A 50 0.70 -6.89 -15.03
CA LEU A 50 -0.64 -7.19 -15.51
C LEU A 50 -0.71 -8.70 -15.77
N LEU A 51 -1.64 -9.36 -15.09
CA LEU A 51 -1.84 -10.80 -15.15
C LEU A 51 -3.15 -11.11 -15.87
N LYS A 52 -3.08 -12.02 -16.83
CA LYS A 52 -4.21 -12.46 -17.65
C LYS A 52 -4.65 -13.87 -17.30
N THR A 53 -5.93 -14.06 -17.05
CA THR A 53 -6.54 -15.38 -16.82
C THR A 53 -6.71 -16.15 -18.14
N ALA A 54 -6.99 -17.44 -18.05
CA ALA A 54 -7.31 -18.27 -19.22
C ALA A 54 -8.51 -17.73 -20.02
N ASP A 55 -9.49 -17.15 -19.32
CA ASP A 55 -10.68 -16.52 -19.93
C ASP A 55 -10.40 -15.13 -20.53
N GLY A 56 -9.14 -14.69 -20.53
CA GLY A 56 -8.71 -13.43 -21.13
C GLY A 56 -8.93 -12.18 -20.27
N ILE A 57 -9.33 -12.34 -19.00
CA ILE A 57 -9.53 -11.21 -18.07
C ILE A 57 -8.17 -10.76 -17.52
N THR A 58 -7.90 -9.46 -17.63
CA THR A 58 -6.67 -8.85 -17.12
C THR A 58 -6.90 -8.21 -15.75
N SER A 59 -5.95 -8.42 -14.84
CA SER A 59 -5.92 -7.83 -13.51
C SER A 59 -4.54 -7.22 -13.21
N GLU A 60 -4.52 -6.13 -12.45
CA GLU A 60 -3.29 -5.45 -12.07
C GLU A 60 -2.76 -5.97 -10.72
N LEU A 61 -1.57 -6.56 -10.72
CA LEU A 61 -0.78 -6.80 -9.51
C LEU A 61 0.11 -5.59 -9.25
N ARG A 62 -0.38 -4.65 -8.45
CA ARG A 62 0.31 -3.40 -8.11
C ARG A 62 1.27 -3.58 -6.93
N PHE A 63 2.41 -2.89 -6.99
CA PHE A 63 3.41 -2.86 -5.93
C PHE A 63 3.61 -1.43 -5.43
N ASP A 64 3.19 -1.16 -4.21
CA ASP A 64 3.33 0.17 -3.58
C ASP A 64 4.77 0.47 -3.12
N SER A 65 5.51 -0.57 -2.72
CA SER A 65 6.87 -0.47 -2.19
C SER A 65 7.55 -1.82 -2.30
N ALA A 66 8.85 -1.82 -2.65
CA ALA A 66 9.65 -3.04 -2.65
C ALA A 66 9.79 -3.65 -1.24
N LYS A 67 9.63 -2.84 -0.17
CA LYS A 67 9.64 -3.34 1.21
C LYS A 67 8.43 -4.22 1.54
N LEU A 68 7.34 -4.09 0.79
CA LEU A 68 6.11 -4.86 0.98
C LEU A 68 6.06 -6.12 0.10
N VAL A 69 7.21 -6.53 -0.43
CA VAL A 69 7.32 -7.68 -1.32
C VAL A 69 8.40 -8.62 -0.79
N GLU A 70 8.11 -9.91 -0.81
CA GLU A 70 9.09 -10.97 -0.69
C GLU A 70 9.03 -11.88 -1.90
N TYR A 71 10.20 -12.15 -2.48
CA TYR A 71 10.32 -13.02 -3.64
C TYR A 71 11.60 -13.86 -3.52
N ASP A 72 11.48 -15.17 -3.67
CA ASP A 72 12.61 -16.11 -3.58
C ASP A 72 12.98 -16.77 -4.93
N GLY A 73 12.13 -16.66 -5.95
CA GLY A 73 12.27 -17.35 -7.24
C GLY A 73 11.06 -18.24 -7.56
N GLU A 74 10.44 -18.80 -6.52
CA GLU A 74 9.33 -19.76 -6.60
C GLU A 74 8.06 -19.22 -5.95
N ASN A 75 8.20 -18.39 -4.92
CA ASN A 75 7.10 -17.83 -4.15
C ASN A 75 7.20 -16.32 -4.10
N LEU A 76 6.06 -15.68 -4.26
CA LEU A 76 5.89 -14.24 -4.11
C LEU A 76 4.86 -13.95 -3.03
N THR A 77 5.26 -13.21 -2.00
CA THR A 77 4.37 -12.72 -0.94
C THR A 77 4.27 -11.21 -1.02
N ILE A 78 3.03 -10.69 -1.03
CA ILE A 78 2.73 -9.27 -0.96
C ILE A 78 2.12 -8.95 0.39
N PHE A 79 2.66 -7.94 1.04
CA PHE A 79 2.20 -7.45 2.33
C PHE A 79 1.38 -6.18 2.15
N GLU A 80 0.36 -6.00 2.99
CA GLU A 80 -0.25 -4.69 3.16
C GLU A 80 0.68 -3.76 3.96
N ARG A 81 0.36 -2.48 3.95
CA ARG A 81 1.07 -1.48 4.76
C ARG A 81 0.76 -1.71 6.22
N GLY A 82 1.80 -1.81 7.05
CA GLY A 82 1.64 -1.92 8.49
C GLY A 82 1.33 -0.57 9.13
N GLU A 83 0.67 -0.63 10.27
CA GLU A 83 0.52 0.52 11.16
C GLU A 83 1.74 0.66 12.06
N ARG A 84 2.13 1.90 12.35
CA ARG A 84 3.12 2.22 13.36
C ARG A 84 2.69 3.39 14.22
N GLU A 85 3.29 3.48 15.39
CA GLU A 85 3.16 4.63 16.26
C GLU A 85 3.74 5.89 15.59
N LEU A 86 3.26 7.04 16.07
CA LEU A 86 3.77 8.34 15.69
C LEU A 86 5.19 8.51 16.21
N THR A 87 6.07 9.00 15.34
CA THR A 87 7.39 9.51 15.74
C THR A 87 7.24 10.77 16.59
N GLU A 88 8.27 11.11 17.38
CA GLU A 88 8.28 12.33 18.20
C GLU A 88 8.01 13.60 17.38
N GLN A 89 8.56 13.66 16.16
CA GLN A 89 8.32 14.78 15.24
C GLN A 89 6.85 14.87 14.83
N GLU A 90 6.23 13.74 14.48
CA GLU A 90 4.82 13.70 14.09
C GLU A 90 3.91 14.08 15.26
N GLN A 91 4.21 13.59 16.47
CA GLN A 91 3.49 13.96 17.69
C GLN A 91 3.56 15.46 17.96
N LYS A 92 4.75 16.07 17.82
CA LYS A 92 4.93 17.51 17.98
C LYS A 92 4.11 18.31 16.98
N ILE A 93 4.12 17.93 15.70
CA ILE A 93 3.35 18.61 14.65
C ILE A 93 1.84 18.54 14.92
N LEU A 94 1.33 17.40 15.39
CA LEU A 94 -0.07 17.25 15.77
C LEU A 94 -0.43 18.10 16.99
N ALA A 95 0.44 18.14 18.00
CA ALA A 95 0.24 18.99 19.18
C ALA A 95 0.23 20.49 18.82
N ASP A 96 1.10 20.91 17.90
CA ASP A 96 1.13 22.28 17.40
C ASP A 96 -0.14 22.61 16.58
N TRP A 97 -0.62 21.67 15.75
CA TRP A 97 -1.90 21.82 15.07
C TRP A 97 -3.07 21.94 16.04
N GLN A 98 -3.12 21.11 17.08
CA GLN A 98 -4.20 21.13 18.08
C GLN A 98 -4.33 22.51 18.73
N LYS A 99 -3.22 23.14 19.09
CA LYS A 99 -3.24 24.52 19.64
C LYS A 99 -3.81 25.53 18.64
N ILE A 100 -3.41 25.44 17.38
CA ILE A 100 -3.89 26.34 16.31
C ILE A 100 -5.40 26.14 16.07
N GLU A 101 -5.87 24.89 16.14
CA GLU A 101 -7.26 24.51 15.97
C GLU A 101 -8.13 25.01 17.13
N ASP A 102 -7.69 24.76 18.37
CA ASP A 102 -8.37 25.22 19.59
C ASP A 102 -8.51 26.75 19.59
N ASP A 103 -7.44 27.49 19.27
CA ASP A 103 -7.48 28.95 19.22
C ASP A 103 -8.35 29.47 18.08
N TYR A 104 -8.40 28.76 16.95
CA TYR A 104 -9.30 29.12 15.86
C TYR A 104 -10.77 28.98 16.26
N TYR A 105 -11.14 27.87 16.90
CA TYR A 105 -12.53 27.64 17.33
C TYR A 105 -12.96 28.54 18.49
N LYS A 106 -12.05 28.96 19.38
CA LYS A 106 -12.36 30.00 20.39
C LYS A 106 -12.80 31.32 19.74
N GLN A 107 -12.18 31.69 18.62
CA GLN A 107 -12.50 32.92 17.88
C GLN A 107 -13.66 32.72 16.89
N ASN A 108 -13.86 31.50 16.41
CA ASN A 108 -14.84 31.15 15.39
C ASN A 108 -15.64 29.89 15.81
N PRO A 109 -16.56 29.98 16.79
CA PRO A 109 -17.22 28.81 17.37
C PRO A 109 -18.04 27.98 16.37
N TYR A 110 -18.52 28.62 15.30
CA TYR A 110 -19.28 27.98 14.22
C TYR A 110 -18.46 27.85 12.91
N GLY A 111 -17.17 28.16 12.96
CA GLY A 111 -16.27 28.05 11.82
C GLY A 111 -15.92 26.59 11.50
N ASN A 112 -15.19 26.39 10.40
CA ASN A 112 -14.58 25.11 10.07
C ASN A 112 -13.08 25.34 9.82
N ALA A 113 -12.22 24.61 10.52
CA ALA A 113 -10.77 24.73 10.41
C ALA A 113 -10.17 24.01 9.18
N TYR A 114 -10.98 23.36 8.33
CA TYR A 114 -10.56 22.49 7.22
C TYR A 114 -9.49 23.12 6.32
N TRP A 115 -9.74 24.33 5.80
CA TRP A 115 -8.79 24.99 4.90
C TRP A 115 -7.49 25.37 5.61
N LYS A 116 -7.58 25.75 6.88
CA LYS A 116 -6.44 26.07 7.74
C LYS A 116 -5.60 24.82 8.03
N LYS A 117 -6.26 23.69 8.29
CA LYS A 117 -5.63 22.37 8.47
C LYS A 117 -4.89 21.95 7.22
N LYS A 118 -5.57 22.02 6.07
CA LYS A 118 -5.00 21.65 4.77
C LYS A 118 -3.76 22.48 4.46
N ASP A 119 -3.79 23.79 4.70
CA ASP A 119 -2.65 24.67 4.46
C ASP A 119 -1.47 24.38 5.41
N TYR A 120 -1.76 24.20 6.71
CA TYR A 120 -0.74 23.87 7.72
C TYR A 120 0.03 22.59 7.37
N PHE A 121 -0.69 21.49 7.12
CA PHE A 121 -0.04 20.21 6.84
C PHE A 121 0.62 20.15 5.45
N LYS A 122 0.15 20.94 4.47
CA LYS A 122 0.81 21.03 3.15
C LYS A 122 2.25 21.55 3.26
N HIS A 123 2.52 22.42 4.24
CA HIS A 123 3.83 23.05 4.43
C HIS A 123 4.68 22.42 5.54
N CYS A 124 4.16 21.41 6.25
CA CYS A 124 4.92 20.73 7.30
C CYS A 124 5.81 19.61 6.73
N SER A 125 6.75 19.13 7.54
CA SER A 125 7.64 18.01 7.18
C SER A 125 6.92 16.66 7.06
N CYS A 126 5.73 16.55 7.66
CA CYS A 126 4.93 15.33 7.78
C CYS A 126 3.51 15.51 7.20
N PRO A 127 3.38 15.80 5.89
CA PRO A 127 2.09 16.17 5.27
C PRO A 127 1.03 15.05 5.32
N TRP A 128 1.44 13.79 5.47
CA TRP A 128 0.52 12.65 5.62
C TRP A 128 -0.34 12.72 6.90
N LEU A 129 0.06 13.51 7.89
CA LEU A 129 -0.69 13.75 9.13
C LEU A 129 -2.02 14.48 8.91
N ALA A 130 -2.22 15.08 7.74
CA ALA A 130 -3.51 15.66 7.38
C ALA A 130 -4.66 14.63 7.36
N GLY A 131 -4.35 13.36 7.07
CA GLY A 131 -5.32 12.25 7.03
C GLY A 131 -6.27 12.30 5.84
N TYR A 132 -5.96 13.07 4.79
CA TYR A 132 -6.82 13.17 3.60
C TYR A 132 -6.42 12.20 2.49
N GLU A 133 -5.12 11.94 2.33
CA GLU A 133 -4.59 11.12 1.26
C GLU A 133 -3.25 10.50 1.68
N ILE A 134 -2.82 9.51 0.91
CA ILE A 134 -1.51 8.89 1.09
C ILE A 134 -0.44 9.83 0.54
N VAL A 135 0.49 10.25 1.38
CA VAL A 135 1.61 11.11 0.98
C VAL A 135 2.92 10.41 1.32
N ARG A 136 3.80 10.24 0.33
CA ARG A 136 5.11 9.55 0.49
C ARG A 136 4.97 8.15 1.10
N GLY A 137 3.91 7.43 0.70
CA GLY A 137 3.63 6.08 1.18
C GLY A 137 3.09 6.00 2.61
N LYS A 138 2.76 7.13 3.23
CA LYS A 138 2.24 7.24 4.59
C LYS A 138 0.84 7.82 4.62
N TYR A 139 0.04 7.42 5.60
CA TYR A 139 -1.29 7.95 5.85
C TYR A 139 -1.59 7.93 7.35
N TYR A 140 -2.05 9.06 7.90
CA TYR A 140 -2.48 9.14 9.29
C TYR A 140 -3.92 8.64 9.43
N ASN A 141 -4.08 7.56 10.18
CA ASN A 141 -5.33 6.85 10.36
C ASN A 141 -6.13 7.41 11.56
N TYR A 142 -7.44 7.18 11.58
CA TYR A 142 -8.33 7.70 12.62
C TYR A 142 -8.03 7.13 14.02
N ASN A 143 -7.35 5.98 14.10
CA ASN A 143 -6.91 5.35 15.34
C ASN A 143 -5.64 6.00 15.95
N GLY A 144 -5.14 7.10 15.38
CA GLY A 144 -3.97 7.80 15.88
C GLY A 144 -2.63 7.24 15.41
N LYS A 145 -2.63 6.26 14.49
CA LYS A 145 -1.43 5.63 13.95
C LYS A 145 -1.13 6.06 12.51
N VAL A 146 0.08 5.77 12.05
CA VAL A 146 0.46 5.96 10.64
C VAL A 146 0.55 4.62 9.94
N LEU A 147 -0.24 4.45 8.88
CA LEU A 147 -0.03 3.40 7.88
C LEU A 147 1.21 3.78 7.06
N ASP A 148 2.23 2.92 7.01
CA ASP A 148 3.53 3.23 6.38
C ASP A 148 3.98 2.09 5.45
N ASN A 149 4.28 2.42 4.19
CA ASN A 149 4.77 1.44 3.21
C ASN A 149 6.19 0.92 3.48
N GLN A 150 6.85 1.42 4.53
CA GLN A 150 8.12 0.89 5.04
C GLN A 150 7.92 -0.20 6.11
N VAL A 151 6.71 -0.35 6.64
CA VAL A 151 6.37 -1.35 7.66
C VAL A 151 5.50 -2.43 7.01
N ARG A 152 5.88 -3.70 7.18
CA ARG A 152 5.07 -4.82 6.69
C ARG A 152 3.91 -5.07 7.65
N GLY A 153 2.69 -5.05 7.12
CA GLY A 153 1.51 -5.56 7.79
C GLY A 153 1.33 -7.05 7.52
N ASN A 154 0.08 -7.49 7.39
CA ASN A 154 -0.22 -8.88 7.08
C ASN A 154 0.15 -9.22 5.63
N ALA A 155 0.44 -10.49 5.38
CA ALA A 155 0.48 -11.02 4.03
C ALA A 155 -0.94 -11.02 3.47
N ILE A 156 -1.13 -10.36 2.33
CA ILE A 156 -2.45 -10.22 1.68
C ILE A 156 -2.55 -10.99 0.38
N LEU A 157 -1.43 -11.28 -0.28
CA LEU A 157 -1.42 -12.10 -1.49
C LEU A 157 -0.20 -13.00 -1.45
N LYS A 158 -0.40 -14.27 -1.79
CA LYS A 158 0.70 -15.21 -2.06
C LYS A 158 0.50 -15.84 -3.43
N TYR A 159 1.61 -15.94 -4.16
CA TYR A 159 1.65 -16.59 -5.45
C TYR A 159 2.74 -17.64 -5.49
N HIS A 160 2.44 -18.74 -6.18
CA HIS A 160 3.44 -19.65 -6.69
C HIS A 160 3.83 -19.25 -8.12
N ILE A 161 5.12 -19.29 -8.42
CA ILE A 161 5.73 -18.85 -9.67
C ILE A 161 6.16 -20.08 -10.47
N HIS A 162 5.52 -20.27 -11.62
CA HIS A 162 5.81 -21.35 -12.57
C HIS A 162 6.79 -20.85 -13.63
N HIS A 163 7.75 -21.69 -14.06
CA HIS A 163 8.78 -21.40 -15.07
C HIS A 163 8.60 -22.21 -16.35
#